data_AF-A0AA88CWG0-F1
#
_entry.id   AF-A0AA88CWG0-F1
#
_cell.length_a   1.000
_cell.length_b   1.000
_cell.length_c   1.000
_cell.angle_alpha   90.00
_cell.angle_beta   90.00
_cell.angle_gamma   90.00
#
_symmetry.space_group_name_H-M   'P 1'
#
loop_
_entity.id
_entity.type
_entity.pdbx_description
1 polymer ?
#
loop_
_entity_poly.entity_id
_entity_poly.type
_entity_poly.pdbx_seq_one_letter_code
_entity_poly.pdbx_strand_id
1 'polypeptide(L)'
;MFLQTESIEAALSQLYTEFCGQETQIVEKTRSEYFKIQCCSMNKKDLEVHFQKMSRKFYLIGGINDPNLKQAFISSIPEPLGDETSRLLSAANKHIADITLGEICQFILRALDKMCSQNKFLQEYMKQMKQFDKICINKELLTKCPNNPTPGCSCSSCSSKPSSRTRKFRKKKGFRRNKFFSKKK
;
A
#
# COMPACT_ATOMS: atom_id res chain seq x y z
N MET A 1 -43.93 -30.50 27.27
CA MET A 1 -45.34 -30.07 27.19
C MET A 1 -45.51 -29.47 25.79
N PHE A 2 -45.85 -30.30 24.79
CA PHE A 2 -46.06 -29.81 23.42
C PHE A 2 -47.46 -29.20 23.36
N LEU A 3 -47.52 -27.88 23.19
CA LEU A 3 -48.78 -27.14 23.05
C LEU A 3 -49.44 -27.51 21.72
N GLN A 4 -50.78 -27.52 21.71
CA GLN A 4 -51.59 -27.58 20.50
C GLN A 4 -51.07 -26.54 19.50
N THR A 5 -50.45 -27.01 18.44
CA THR A 5 -49.97 -26.20 17.32
C THR A 5 -51.00 -26.29 16.21
N GLU A 6 -51.47 -25.15 15.71
CA GLU A 6 -52.54 -25.06 14.71
C GLU A 6 -52.14 -25.61 13.33
N SER A 7 -50.82 -25.76 13.09
CA SER A 7 -50.24 -26.25 11.85
C SER A 7 -48.94 -27.02 12.10
N ILE A 8 -48.67 -27.99 11.22
CA ILE A 8 -47.41 -28.75 11.19
C ILE A 8 -46.20 -27.81 11.06
N GLU A 9 -46.34 -26.71 10.30
CA GLU A 9 -45.28 -25.73 10.12
C GLU A 9 -44.91 -25.04 11.44
N ALA A 10 -45.91 -24.63 12.22
CA ALA A 10 -45.70 -24.03 13.53
C ALA A 10 -45.04 -25.01 14.52
N ALA A 11 -45.43 -26.29 14.49
CA ALA A 11 -44.82 -27.33 15.30
C ALA A 11 -43.35 -27.56 14.95
N LEU A 12 -43.02 -27.57 13.65
CA LEU A 12 -41.65 -27.71 13.16
C LEU A 12 -40.81 -26.48 13.51
N SER A 13 -41.33 -25.26 13.35
CA SER A 13 -40.63 -24.04 13.77
C SER A 13 -40.36 -24.01 15.27
N GLN A 14 -41.29 -24.49 16.09
CA GLN A 14 -41.13 -24.55 17.54
C GLN A 14 -40.10 -25.62 17.95
N LEU A 15 -40.16 -26.81 17.35
CA LEU A 15 -39.12 -27.84 17.51
C LEU A 15 -37.74 -27.32 17.07
N TYR A 16 -37.65 -26.67 15.92
CA TYR A 16 -36.40 -26.10 15.44
C TYR A 16 -35.86 -25.04 16.41
N THR A 17 -36.71 -24.16 16.93
CA THR A 17 -36.29 -23.13 17.88
C THR A 17 -35.78 -23.74 19.20
N GLU A 18 -36.43 -24.77 19.71
CA GLU A 18 -36.01 -25.47 20.94
C GLU A 18 -34.68 -26.23 20.77
N PHE A 19 -34.50 -26.93 19.64
CA PHE A 19 -33.34 -27.80 19.43
C PHE A 19 -32.15 -27.08 18.76
N CYS A 20 -32.42 -26.13 17.88
CA CYS A 20 -31.41 -25.43 17.07
C CYS A 20 -31.23 -23.96 17.49
N GLY A 21 -32.17 -23.37 18.22
CA GLY A 21 -32.18 -21.94 18.56
C GLY A 21 -32.92 -21.08 17.53
N GLN A 22 -33.09 -19.79 17.83
CA GLN A 22 -33.68 -18.85 16.87
C GLN A 22 -32.74 -18.61 15.69
N GLU A 23 -33.19 -18.97 14.48
CA GLU A 23 -32.41 -18.86 13.24
C GLU A 23 -31.84 -17.44 13.03
N THR A 24 -32.64 -16.43 13.33
CA THR A 24 -32.24 -15.01 13.23
C THR A 24 -31.03 -14.69 14.10
N GLN A 25 -31.01 -15.16 15.35
CA GLN A 25 -29.89 -14.93 16.27
C GLN A 25 -28.61 -15.63 15.77
N ILE A 26 -28.73 -16.82 15.19
CA ILE A 26 -27.60 -17.57 14.62
C ILE A 26 -27.01 -16.84 13.42
N VAL A 27 -27.87 -16.33 12.52
CA VAL A 27 -27.46 -15.56 11.34
C VAL A 27 -26.80 -14.25 11.76
N GLU A 28 -27.40 -13.49 12.68
CA GLU A 28 -26.84 -12.23 13.18
C GLU A 28 -25.50 -12.41 13.88
N LYS A 29 -25.38 -13.45 14.72
CA LYS A 29 -24.11 -13.81 15.36
C LYS A 29 -23.06 -14.21 14.32
N THR A 30 -23.43 -15.04 13.36
CA THR A 30 -22.53 -15.49 12.28
C THR A 30 -22.08 -14.31 11.43
N ARG A 31 -23.00 -13.39 11.11
CA ARG A 31 -22.72 -12.16 10.37
C ARG A 31 -21.75 -11.27 11.15
N SER A 32 -21.97 -11.08 12.44
CA SER A 32 -21.05 -10.34 13.32
C SER A 32 -19.67 -10.98 13.39
N GLU A 33 -19.60 -12.31 13.45
CA GLU A 33 -18.34 -13.05 13.40
C GLU A 33 -17.65 -12.93 12.04
N TYR A 34 -18.41 -12.87 10.95
CA TYR A 34 -17.88 -12.71 9.59
C TYR A 34 -17.02 -11.45 9.47
N PHE A 35 -17.53 -10.30 9.91
CA PHE A 35 -16.81 -9.03 9.87
C PHE A 35 -15.58 -8.97 10.80
N LYS A 36 -15.49 -9.88 11.78
CA LYS A 36 -14.34 -9.97 12.71
C LYS A 36 -13.21 -10.85 12.17
N ILE A 37 -13.45 -11.64 11.12
CA ILE A 37 -12.43 -12.52 10.55
C ILE A 37 -11.42 -11.68 9.79
N GLN A 38 -10.14 -11.87 10.09
CA GLN A 38 -9.02 -11.22 9.41
C GLN A 38 -7.91 -12.23 9.11
N CYS A 39 -7.19 -11.98 8.01
CA CYS A 39 -5.99 -12.68 7.60
C CYS A 39 -4.83 -11.69 7.60
N CYS A 40 -3.75 -12.06 8.30
CA CYS A 40 -2.53 -11.24 8.38
C CYS A 40 -1.38 -11.84 7.55
N SER A 41 -1.61 -12.95 6.84
CA SER A 41 -0.57 -13.69 6.13
C SER A 41 -0.59 -13.39 4.65
N MET A 42 0.61 -13.28 4.06
CA MET A 42 0.82 -13.20 2.61
C MET A 42 1.10 -14.58 1.99
N ASN A 43 1.01 -15.66 2.78
CA ASN A 43 1.21 -17.01 2.28
C ASN A 43 -0.06 -17.53 1.60
N LYS A 44 0.12 -18.15 0.43
CA LYS A 44 -0.99 -18.74 -0.35
C LYS A 44 -1.82 -19.76 0.44
N LYS A 45 -1.18 -20.65 1.20
CA LYS A 45 -1.87 -21.67 2.01
C LYS A 45 -2.76 -21.04 3.09
N ASP A 46 -2.27 -19.99 3.74
CA ASP A 46 -3.02 -19.30 4.79
C ASP A 46 -4.22 -18.54 4.21
N LEU A 47 -4.06 -17.95 3.01
CA LEU A 47 -5.16 -17.32 2.26
C LEU A 47 -6.22 -18.34 1.83
N GLU A 48 -5.83 -19.54 1.42
CA GLU A 48 -6.77 -20.61 1.07
C GLU A 48 -7.59 -21.07 2.29
N VAL A 49 -6.93 -21.26 3.44
CA VAL A 49 -7.61 -21.59 4.71
C VAL A 49 -8.57 -20.47 5.13
N HIS A 50 -8.12 -19.21 5.00
CA HIS A 50 -8.96 -18.05 5.26
C HIS A 50 -10.19 -18.00 4.34
N PHE A 51 -10.00 -18.24 3.04
CA PHE A 51 -11.09 -18.33 2.07
C PHE A 51 -12.08 -19.45 2.43
N GLN A 52 -11.60 -20.63 2.84
CA GLN A 52 -12.48 -21.72 3.29
C GLN A 52 -13.31 -21.31 4.53
N LYS A 53 -12.69 -20.64 5.51
CA LYS A 53 -13.38 -20.17 6.71
C LYS A 53 -14.44 -19.11 6.39
N MET A 54 -14.08 -18.14 5.56
CA MET A 54 -14.97 -17.06 5.11
C MET A 54 -16.12 -17.59 4.25
N SER A 55 -15.84 -18.44 3.26
CA SER A 55 -16.86 -18.98 2.35
C SER A 55 -17.94 -19.77 3.08
N ARG A 56 -17.58 -20.62 4.05
CA ARG A 56 -18.56 -21.35 4.88
C ARG A 56 -19.57 -20.40 5.55
N LYS A 57 -19.08 -19.34 6.18
CA LYS A 57 -19.93 -18.35 6.85
C LYS A 57 -20.70 -17.49 5.86
N PHE A 58 -20.09 -17.13 4.73
CA PHE A 58 -20.72 -16.35 3.66
C PHE A 58 -21.98 -17.04 3.13
N TYR A 59 -21.92 -18.34 2.85
CA TYR A 59 -23.08 -19.08 2.37
C TYR A 59 -24.11 -19.32 3.49
N LEU A 60 -23.66 -19.52 4.73
CA LEU A 60 -24.56 -19.69 5.89
C LEU A 60 -25.44 -18.46 6.15
N ILE A 61 -24.93 -17.25 5.89
CA ILE A 61 -25.68 -15.99 6.07
C ILE A 61 -26.34 -15.48 4.77
N GLY A 62 -26.39 -16.29 3.71
CA GLY A 62 -27.06 -15.92 2.45
C GLY A 62 -26.35 -14.85 1.63
N GLY A 63 -25.02 -14.74 1.72
CA GLY A 63 -24.26 -13.60 1.19
C GLY A 63 -24.16 -13.45 -0.33
N ILE A 64 -24.74 -14.37 -1.12
CA ILE A 64 -24.62 -14.40 -2.60
C ILE A 64 -24.96 -13.05 -3.23
N ASN A 65 -26.04 -12.43 -2.74
CA ASN A 65 -26.58 -11.16 -3.25
C ASN A 65 -26.18 -9.95 -2.38
N ASP A 66 -25.23 -10.10 -1.45
CA ASP A 66 -24.81 -9.03 -0.54
C ASP A 66 -23.41 -8.51 -0.91
N PRO A 67 -23.32 -7.36 -1.62
CA PRO A 67 -22.04 -6.77 -1.98
C PRO A 67 -21.20 -6.37 -0.77
N ASN A 68 -21.82 -6.06 0.37
CA ASN A 68 -21.09 -5.66 1.58
C ASN A 68 -20.32 -6.83 2.17
N LEU A 69 -20.85 -8.05 2.10
CA LEU A 69 -20.13 -9.26 2.52
C LEU A 69 -18.96 -9.57 1.59
N LYS A 70 -19.13 -9.38 0.28
CA LYS A 70 -18.04 -9.50 -0.70
C LYS A 70 -16.94 -8.46 -0.45
N GLN A 71 -17.33 -7.21 -0.17
CA GLN A 71 -16.39 -6.15 0.21
C GLN A 71 -15.66 -6.48 1.51
N ALA A 72 -16.38 -6.97 2.53
CA ALA A 72 -15.78 -7.37 3.79
C ALA A 72 -14.78 -8.53 3.63
N PHE A 73 -15.01 -9.43 2.67
CA PHE A 73 -14.00 -10.43 2.31
C PHE A 73 -12.70 -9.80 1.79
N ILE A 74 -12.79 -8.78 0.93
CA ILE A 74 -11.60 -8.04 0.46
C ILE A 74 -10.94 -7.26 1.62
N SER A 75 -11.73 -6.67 2.52
CA SER A 75 -11.20 -5.94 3.69
C SER A 75 -10.62 -6.85 4.77
N SER A 76 -10.87 -8.16 4.69
CA SER A 76 -10.36 -9.12 5.67
C SER A 76 -8.93 -9.60 5.39
N ILE A 77 -8.41 -9.38 4.19
CA ILE A 77 -7.03 -9.76 3.82
C ILE A 77 -6.09 -8.56 4.06
N PRO A 78 -4.75 -8.76 4.00
CA PRO A 78 -3.81 -7.66 4.19
C PRO A 78 -4.08 -6.50 3.21
N GLU A 79 -4.10 -5.28 3.72
CA GLU A 79 -4.44 -4.06 2.97
C GLU A 79 -3.69 -3.93 1.62
N PRO A 80 -2.36 -4.15 1.53
CA PRO A 80 -1.65 -4.05 0.25
C PRO A 80 -2.16 -5.05 -0.80
N LEU A 81 -2.60 -6.23 -0.36
CA LEU A 81 -3.14 -7.26 -1.22
C LEU A 81 -4.60 -6.96 -1.60
N GLY A 82 -5.38 -6.44 -0.66
CA GLY A 82 -6.76 -5.97 -0.91
C GLY A 82 -6.82 -4.83 -1.93
N ASP A 83 -5.89 -3.87 -1.84
CA ASP A 83 -5.78 -2.75 -2.77
C ASP A 83 -5.43 -3.22 -4.18
N GLU A 84 -4.43 -4.09 -4.32
CA GLU A 84 -4.03 -4.61 -5.62
C GLU A 84 -5.12 -5.50 -6.22
N THR A 85 -5.83 -6.26 -5.39
CA THR A 85 -7.02 -7.03 -5.81
C THR A 85 -8.10 -6.10 -6.37
N SER A 86 -8.39 -5.00 -5.68
CA SER A 86 -9.38 -4.01 -6.11
C SER A 86 -8.97 -3.34 -7.43
N ARG A 87 -7.67 -3.06 -7.61
CA ARG A 87 -7.13 -2.56 -8.90
C ARG A 87 -7.31 -3.56 -10.03
N LEU A 88 -7.04 -4.85 -9.79
CA LEU A 88 -7.22 -5.90 -10.80
C LEU A 88 -8.69 -6.12 -11.17
N LEU A 89 -9.61 -6.01 -10.21
CA LEU A 89 -11.05 -6.06 -10.44
C LEU A 89 -11.50 -4.92 -11.35
N SER A 90 -11.11 -3.68 -11.01
CA SER A 90 -11.40 -2.49 -11.82
C SER A 90 -10.80 -2.58 -13.22
N ALA A 91 -9.56 -3.06 -13.35
CA ALA A 91 -8.91 -3.26 -14.65
C ALA A 91 -9.60 -4.32 -15.51
N ALA A 92 -10.28 -5.29 -14.89
CA ALA A 92 -11.07 -6.32 -15.57
C ALA A 92 -12.53 -5.89 -15.84
N ASN A 93 -12.90 -4.63 -15.53
CA ASN A 93 -14.29 -4.13 -15.58
C ASN A 93 -15.28 -5.02 -14.81
N LYS A 94 -14.83 -5.64 -13.71
CA LYS A 94 -15.67 -6.48 -12.86
C LYS A 94 -16.15 -5.69 -11.65
N HIS A 95 -17.46 -5.65 -11.45
CA HIS A 95 -18.07 -5.02 -10.28
C HIS A 95 -18.28 -6.03 -9.16
N ILE A 96 -18.12 -5.59 -7.91
CA ILE A 96 -18.20 -6.47 -6.72
C ILE A 96 -19.58 -7.11 -6.56
N ALA A 97 -20.65 -6.43 -7.02
CA ALA A 97 -22.00 -6.97 -6.97
C ALA A 97 -22.15 -8.24 -7.84
N ASP A 98 -21.50 -8.29 -9.00
CA ASP A 98 -21.77 -9.30 -10.05
C ASP A 98 -20.83 -10.52 -9.98
N ILE A 99 -19.74 -10.41 -9.22
CA ILE A 99 -18.74 -11.47 -9.09
C ILE A 99 -19.06 -12.42 -7.94
N THR A 100 -18.63 -13.67 -8.08
CA THR A 100 -18.70 -14.66 -7.01
C THR A 100 -17.56 -14.50 -6.01
N LEU A 101 -17.75 -15.01 -4.79
CA LEU A 101 -16.69 -15.02 -3.77
C LEU A 101 -15.45 -15.81 -4.25
N GLY A 102 -15.66 -16.89 -5.02
CA GLY A 102 -14.59 -17.69 -5.60
C GLY A 102 -13.77 -16.91 -6.63
N GLU A 103 -14.42 -16.11 -7.48
CA GLU A 103 -13.70 -15.21 -8.40
C GLU A 103 -12.89 -14.16 -7.66
N ILE A 104 -13.42 -13.56 -6.60
CA ILE A 104 -12.64 -12.63 -5.75
C ILE A 104 -11.39 -13.34 -5.23
N CYS A 105 -11.51 -14.56 -4.73
CA CYS A 105 -10.35 -15.35 -4.29
C CYS A 105 -9.33 -15.57 -5.41
N GLN A 106 -9.76 -15.86 -6.64
CA GLN A 106 -8.85 -15.97 -7.78
C GLN A 106 -8.11 -14.65 -8.07
N PHE A 107 -8.79 -13.50 -7.96
CA PHE A 107 -8.15 -12.19 -8.09
C PHE A 107 -7.14 -11.92 -6.98
N ILE A 108 -7.44 -12.31 -5.74
CA ILE A 108 -6.51 -12.20 -4.61
C ILE A 108 -5.24 -13.02 -4.89
N LEU A 109 -5.39 -14.26 -5.34
CA LEU A 109 -4.24 -15.12 -5.66
C LEU A 109 -3.42 -14.56 -6.83
N ARG A 110 -4.09 -14.01 -7.86
CA ARG A 110 -3.42 -13.34 -8.98
C ARG A 110 -2.68 -12.08 -8.55
N ALA A 111 -3.27 -11.28 -7.65
CA ALA A 111 -2.63 -10.11 -7.07
C ALA A 111 -1.36 -10.51 -6.30
N LEU A 112 -1.44 -11.59 -5.52
CA LEU A 112 -0.30 -12.12 -4.78
C LEU A 112 0.83 -12.55 -5.73
N ASP A 113 0.52 -13.33 -6.76
CA ASP A 113 1.51 -13.79 -7.74
C ASP A 113 2.20 -12.61 -8.45
N LYS A 114 1.42 -11.57 -8.80
CA LYS A 114 1.93 -10.33 -9.40
C LYS A 114 2.89 -9.60 -8.46
N MET A 115 2.49 -9.38 -7.21
CA MET A 115 3.31 -8.71 -6.20
C MET A 115 4.59 -9.50 -5.88
N CYS A 116 4.51 -10.83 -5.79
CA CYS A 116 5.66 -11.70 -5.60
C CYS A 116 6.65 -11.59 -6.77
N SER A 117 6.15 -11.60 -8.01
CA SER A 117 6.97 -11.46 -9.22
C SER A 117 7.67 -10.10 -9.28
N GLN A 118 6.94 -9.02 -8.95
CA GLN A 118 7.50 -7.67 -8.87
C GLN A 118 8.57 -7.57 -7.78
N ASN A 119 8.33 -8.11 -6.60
CA ASN A 119 9.30 -8.11 -5.51
C ASN A 119 10.57 -8.88 -5.90
N LYS A 120 10.44 -10.05 -6.55
CA LYS A 120 11.58 -10.82 -7.03
C LYS A 120 12.42 -10.02 -8.04
N PHE A 121 11.76 -9.39 -9.02
CA PHE A 121 12.42 -8.52 -10.00
C PHE A 121 13.16 -7.36 -9.32
N LEU A 122 12.52 -6.68 -8.37
CA LEU A 122 13.15 -5.58 -7.62
C LEU A 122 14.35 -6.06 -6.80
N GLN A 123 14.28 -7.24 -6.19
CA GLN A 123 15.41 -7.81 -5.47
C GLN A 123 16.59 -8.13 -6.41
N GLU A 124 16.33 -8.64 -7.60
CA GLU A 124 17.36 -8.90 -8.62
C GLU A 124 17.98 -7.58 -9.12
N TYR A 125 17.16 -6.57 -9.40
CA TYR A 125 17.61 -5.25 -9.78
C TYR A 125 18.48 -4.60 -8.69
N MET A 126 18.05 -4.65 -7.43
CA MET A 126 18.83 -4.12 -6.30
C MET A 126 20.16 -4.86 -6.10
N LYS A 127 20.25 -6.16 -6.42
CA LYS A 127 21.52 -6.90 -6.42
C LYS A 127 22.48 -6.40 -7.50
N GLN A 128 21.97 -6.04 -8.69
CA GLN A 128 22.76 -5.42 -9.75
C GLN A 128 23.21 -4.00 -9.36
N MET A 129 22.35 -3.22 -8.71
CA MET A 129 22.70 -1.88 -8.21
C MET A 129 23.88 -1.87 -7.24
N LYS A 130 23.96 -2.87 -6.34
CA LYS A 130 25.13 -3.07 -5.47
C LYS A 130 26.44 -3.29 -6.23
N GLN A 131 26.40 -3.73 -7.49
CA GLN A 131 27.58 -3.82 -8.34
C GLN A 131 27.99 -2.43 -8.86
N PHE A 132 27.02 -1.56 -9.17
CA PHE A 132 27.29 -0.17 -9.55
C PHE A 132 27.86 0.66 -8.39
N ASP A 133 27.46 0.39 -7.14
CA ASP A 133 28.09 1.02 -5.97
C ASP A 133 29.59 0.72 -5.89
N LYS A 134 30.01 -0.50 -6.26
CA LYS A 134 31.43 -0.89 -6.33
C LYS A 134 32.16 -0.17 -7.46
N ILE A 135 31.49 0.07 -8.58
CA ILE A 135 32.05 0.81 -9.73
C ILE A 135 32.25 2.29 -9.37
N CYS A 136 31.36 2.89 -8.58
CA CYS A 136 31.50 4.28 -8.11
C CYS A 136 32.72 4.49 -7.19
N ILE A 137 33.22 3.42 -6.57
CA ILE A 137 34.43 3.42 -5.73
C ILE A 137 35.71 3.24 -6.58
N ASN A 138 35.59 2.82 -7.84
CA ASN A 138 36.75 2.55 -8.68
C ASN A 138 37.44 3.86 -9.11
N LYS A 139 38.66 4.08 -8.60
CA LYS A 139 39.43 5.32 -8.76
C LYS A 139 39.78 5.65 -10.22
N GLU A 140 39.85 4.64 -11.08
CA GLU A 140 40.17 4.81 -12.52
C GLU A 140 39.00 5.39 -13.34
N LEU A 141 37.77 5.29 -12.82
CA LEU A 141 36.56 5.78 -13.48
C LEU A 141 36.08 7.14 -12.94
N LEU A 142 36.79 7.72 -11.97
CA LEU A 142 36.51 9.03 -11.40
C LEU A 142 37.01 10.14 -12.33
N THR A 143 36.15 10.58 -13.25
CA THR A 143 36.53 11.62 -14.23
C THR A 143 36.59 13.04 -13.64
N LYS A 144 35.98 13.31 -12.46
CA LYS A 144 35.97 14.65 -11.81
C LYS A 144 35.83 14.67 -10.28
N CYS A 145 36.60 13.88 -9.52
CA CYS A 145 36.70 14.07 -8.06
C CYS A 145 38.15 14.36 -7.66
N PRO A 146 38.64 15.61 -7.80
CA PRO A 146 40.06 15.87 -7.66
C PRO A 146 40.57 15.75 -6.23
N ASN A 147 39.76 16.03 -5.19
CA ASN A 147 40.23 15.98 -3.80
C ASN A 147 39.05 15.86 -2.82
N ASN A 148 38.65 14.64 -2.48
CA ASN A 148 38.09 14.28 -1.16
C ASN A 148 37.81 12.77 -1.13
N PRO A 149 38.55 11.98 -0.33
CA PRO A 149 38.28 10.56 -0.15
C PRO A 149 37.24 10.39 0.97
N THR A 150 35.97 10.60 0.67
CA THR A 150 34.89 10.09 1.54
C THR A 150 34.23 8.87 0.88
N PRO A 151 34.06 7.75 1.61
CA PRO A 151 33.49 6.52 1.08
C PRO A 151 31.97 6.69 0.99
N GLY A 152 31.51 7.23 -0.13
CA GLY A 152 30.09 7.37 -0.40
C GLY A 152 29.86 8.30 -1.56
N CYS A 153 29.39 7.75 -2.67
CA CYS A 153 28.83 8.54 -3.76
C CYS A 153 27.53 9.19 -3.27
N SER A 154 27.63 10.26 -2.49
CA SER A 154 26.55 11.22 -2.36
C SER A 154 26.79 12.31 -3.41
N CYS A 155 26.04 12.24 -4.50
CA CYS A 155 25.84 13.41 -5.35
C CYS A 155 25.03 14.44 -4.55
N SER A 156 25.69 15.08 -3.60
CA SER A 156 25.19 16.32 -3.02
C SER A 156 25.22 17.33 -4.16
N SER A 157 24.03 17.84 -4.51
CA SER A 157 23.77 18.88 -5.50
C SER A 157 24.97 19.82 -5.63
N CYS A 158 25.56 19.89 -6.83
CA CYS A 158 26.58 20.87 -7.16
C CYS A 158 26.05 22.28 -6.93
N SER A 159 26.24 22.82 -5.72
CA SER A 159 26.05 24.24 -5.46
C SER A 159 27.25 24.96 -6.06
N SER A 160 27.08 25.40 -7.30
CA SER A 160 27.98 26.35 -7.92
C SER A 160 28.01 27.62 -7.08
N LYS A 161 29.07 27.81 -6.28
CA LYS A 161 29.37 29.10 -5.65
C LYS A 161 29.48 30.16 -6.76
N PRO A 162 28.72 31.27 -6.75
CA PRO A 162 28.92 32.32 -7.73
C PRO A 162 30.29 32.96 -7.46
N SER A 163 31.18 32.83 -8.43
CA SER A 163 32.46 33.54 -8.51
C SER A 163 32.19 35.04 -8.56
N SER A 164 32.28 35.72 -7.40
CA SER A 164 32.23 37.18 -7.33
C SER A 164 33.58 37.75 -7.79
N ARG A 165 33.80 37.77 -9.11
CA ARG A 165 34.78 38.66 -9.72
C ARG A 165 34.27 40.10 -9.61
N THR A 166 34.37 40.71 -8.44
CA THR A 166 34.34 42.17 -8.33
C THR A 166 35.66 42.71 -8.89
N ARG A 167 35.63 43.09 -10.18
CA ARG A 167 36.70 43.86 -10.81
C ARG A 167 36.84 45.17 -10.04
N LYS A 168 37.91 45.31 -9.25
CA LYS A 168 38.31 46.58 -8.64
C LYS A 168 38.67 47.56 -9.77
N PHE A 169 37.72 48.41 -10.17
CA PHE A 169 38.01 49.56 -11.01
C PHE A 169 38.80 50.59 -10.19
N ARG A 170 40.11 50.58 -10.42
CA ARG A 170 41.11 51.48 -9.88
C ARG A 170 40.88 52.88 -10.46
N LYS A 171 40.20 53.78 -9.75
CA LYS A 171 40.10 55.20 -10.15
C LYS A 171 41.49 55.86 -10.02
N LYS A 172 41.99 56.39 -11.15
CA LYS A 172 43.29 57.08 -11.27
C LYS A 172 43.30 58.37 -10.43
N LYS A 173 44.43 58.63 -9.76
CA LYS A 173 44.74 59.91 -9.09
C LYS A 173 45.02 61.01 -10.13
N GLY A 174 44.58 62.23 -9.84
CA GLY A 174 45.26 63.46 -10.27
C GLY A 174 44.35 64.63 -10.62
N PHE A 175 44.26 65.65 -9.76
CA PHE A 175 44.80 67.00 -9.99
C PHE A 175 44.47 67.92 -8.80
N ARG A 176 45.48 68.63 -8.28
CA ARG A 176 45.34 69.69 -7.27
C ARG A 176 44.87 70.99 -7.93
N ARG A 177 44.10 71.83 -7.22
CA ARG A 177 44.24 73.30 -7.19
C ARG A 177 43.51 73.90 -5.97
N ASN A 178 44.13 74.95 -5.43
CA ASN A 178 43.92 75.56 -4.11
C ASN A 178 42.92 76.73 -4.14
N LYS A 179 42.58 77.19 -2.91
CA LYS A 179 42.05 78.50 -2.47
C LYS A 179 40.52 78.63 -2.65
N PHE A 180 39.75 79.03 -1.62
CA PHE A 180 39.78 80.38 -1.05
C PHE A 180 39.10 80.54 0.34
N PHE A 181 39.71 81.41 1.17
CA PHE A 181 39.20 82.32 2.23
C PHE A 181 38.60 81.85 3.59
N SER A 182 39.43 81.98 4.63
CA SER A 182 39.33 82.84 5.84
C SER A 182 38.11 82.89 6.79
N LYS A 183 38.41 82.52 8.05
CA LYS A 183 37.99 83.01 9.40
C LYS A 183 36.65 83.77 9.65
N LYS A 184 36.00 83.30 10.73
CA LYS A 184 35.21 83.98 11.81
C LYS A 184 34.01 84.85 11.44
N LYS A 185 32.87 84.52 12.06
CA LYS A 185 32.19 85.39 13.04
C LYS A 185 31.75 84.55 14.22
#